data_AF-A0A945DXV3-F1
#
_entry.id   AF-A0A945DXV3-F1
#
_cell.length_a   1.000
_cell.length_b   1.000
_cell.length_c   1.000
_cell.angle_alpha   90.00
_cell.angle_beta   90.00
_cell.angle_gamma   90.00
#
_symmetry.space_group_name_H-M   'P 1'
#
loop_
_entity.id
_entity.type
_entity.pdbx_description
1 polymer ?
#
loop_
_entity_poly.entity_id
_entity_poly.type
_entity_poly.pdbx_seq_one_letter_code
_entity_poly.pdbx_strand_id
1 'polypeptide(L)'
;MGSNSEDLRELPDIQKPLLLFKNLKTDLDKLKSQIDNLKNIKLSSKLLHGISLKKGDIPSGKELEYTGSRLSQSLKNTRAKEISERLHKHPDDSKSRLELVEMFLQEAESSSLPISRDAFLLAIQEVESPMISTQKINMALAAQTVFLEKLKKFLQDDLTETDSKIKGGGKVDPILEKQQKRLQGEVNFISKCVDLLKTEPIATAYKLNLNKLKAGGMIPFGDLKNGFDPMLRRMVFLPLAGDNMKLIFDILHRLQGKNPLVGYHEAKMFDVLAQIQLIIASAGNESEPKKSGFEQLSKALKAIGDAVKLVGTIPEKAIEKAAFYRYGHLCYTIYRTYKSNNIPVPKEHLKRVEKAVSLLEPIAEDPKILKMQAKLAYVLDEN
;
A
#
# COMPACT_ATOMS: atom_id res chain seq x y z
N MET A 1 -26.63 18.14 5.01
CA MET A 1 -26.01 19.32 4.37
C MET A 1 -25.09 18.80 3.30
N GLY A 2 -25.35 19.09 2.03
CA GLY A 2 -24.50 18.63 0.93
C GLY A 2 -23.14 19.29 1.06
N SER A 3 -22.07 18.49 1.14
CA SER A 3 -20.73 19.04 0.89
C SER A 3 -20.74 19.53 -0.56
N ASN A 4 -20.47 20.81 -0.77
CA ASN A 4 -20.37 21.39 -2.10
C ASN A 4 -19.46 20.53 -2.97
N SER A 5 -19.92 20.16 -4.16
CA SER A 5 -19.14 19.41 -5.15
C SER A 5 -17.83 20.11 -5.54
N GLU A 6 -17.73 21.42 -5.27
CA GLU A 6 -16.54 22.24 -5.51
C GLU A 6 -15.36 21.84 -4.59
N ASP A 7 -15.58 21.66 -3.28
CA ASP A 7 -14.52 21.28 -2.33
C ASP A 7 -13.93 19.88 -2.62
N LEU A 8 -14.71 18.99 -3.22
CA LEU A 8 -14.24 17.64 -3.61
C LEU A 8 -13.24 17.70 -4.77
N ARG A 9 -13.47 18.59 -5.75
CA ARG A 9 -12.61 18.72 -6.93
C ARG A 9 -11.26 19.36 -6.62
N GLU A 10 -11.10 19.92 -5.44
CA GLU A 10 -9.82 20.42 -4.93
C GLU A 10 -8.92 19.32 -4.36
N LEU A 11 -9.45 18.11 -4.13
CA LEU A 11 -8.63 17.00 -3.65
C LEU A 11 -7.52 16.67 -4.66
N PRO A 12 -6.24 16.63 -4.24
CA PRO A 12 -5.12 16.33 -5.14
C PRO A 12 -5.27 14.99 -5.85
N ASP A 13 -5.93 14.03 -5.19
CA ASP A 13 -6.16 12.67 -5.69
C ASP A 13 -7.20 12.62 -6.82
N ILE A 14 -8.06 13.63 -6.92
CA ILE A 14 -8.99 13.84 -8.04
C ILE A 14 -8.32 14.66 -9.14
N GLN A 15 -7.55 15.71 -8.78
CA GLN A 15 -6.88 16.57 -9.76
C GLN A 15 -5.76 15.86 -10.52
N LYS A 16 -5.03 14.97 -9.84
CA LYS A 16 -3.90 14.22 -10.39
C LYS A 16 -3.93 12.76 -9.90
N PRO A 17 -4.89 11.93 -10.37
CA PRO A 17 -5.04 10.55 -9.88
C PRO A 17 -3.79 9.70 -10.10
N LEU A 18 -3.03 9.91 -11.18
CA LEU A 18 -1.79 9.18 -11.43
C LEU A 18 -0.69 9.45 -10.37
N LEU A 19 -0.82 10.52 -9.58
CA LEU A 19 0.07 10.85 -8.46
C LEU A 19 -0.51 10.44 -7.09
N LEU A 20 -1.57 9.64 -7.05
CA LEU A 20 -2.31 9.26 -5.83
C LEU A 20 -1.42 8.96 -4.62
N PHE A 21 -0.52 7.99 -4.75
CA PHE A 21 0.30 7.56 -3.61
C PHE A 21 1.31 8.63 -3.17
N LYS A 22 1.75 9.50 -4.09
CA LYS A 22 2.61 10.64 -3.76
C LYS A 22 1.83 11.68 -2.96
N ASN A 23 0.63 12.03 -3.41
CA ASN A 23 -0.24 12.99 -2.73
C ASN A 23 -0.61 12.52 -1.32
N LEU A 24 -1.02 11.25 -1.20
CA LEU A 24 -1.36 10.65 0.10
C LEU A 24 -0.13 10.57 1.02
N LYS A 25 1.07 10.28 0.50
CA LYS A 25 2.30 10.29 1.30
C LYS A 25 2.59 11.68 1.84
N THR A 26 2.44 12.73 1.02
CA THR A 26 2.62 14.11 1.47
C THR A 26 1.70 14.45 2.64
N ASP A 27 0.42 14.06 2.58
CA ASP A 27 -0.52 14.35 3.65
C ASP A 27 -0.31 13.46 4.89
N LEU A 28 0.10 12.20 4.70
CA LEU A 28 0.53 11.34 5.81
C LEU A 28 1.73 11.94 6.55
N ASP A 29 2.69 12.50 5.84
CA ASP A 29 3.88 13.12 6.44
C ASP A 29 3.52 14.41 7.19
N LYS A 30 2.54 15.18 6.70
CA LYS A 30 1.97 16.31 7.45
C LYS A 30 1.33 15.84 8.76
N LEU A 31 0.53 14.77 8.73
CA LEU A 31 -0.10 14.21 9.94
C LEU A 31 0.94 13.76 10.97
N LYS A 32 1.97 13.04 10.53
CA LYS A 32 3.10 12.63 11.38
C LYS A 32 3.78 13.87 12.01
N SER A 33 4.06 14.89 11.21
CA SER A 33 4.68 16.14 11.66
C SER A 33 3.83 16.90 12.69
N GLN A 34 2.50 16.94 12.54
CA GLN A 34 1.61 17.55 13.53
C GLN A 34 1.80 16.92 14.93
N ILE A 35 1.87 15.59 15.00
CA ILE A 35 2.08 14.87 16.26
C ILE A 35 3.47 15.13 16.84
N ASP A 36 4.51 15.07 16.00
CA ASP A 36 5.88 15.26 16.45
C ASP A 36 6.14 16.68 16.94
N ASN A 37 5.57 17.69 16.27
CA ASN A 37 5.63 19.08 16.71
C ASN A 37 4.96 19.26 18.09
N LEU A 38 3.81 18.62 18.32
CA LEU A 38 3.13 18.67 19.62
C LEU A 38 3.93 17.98 20.73
N LYS A 39 4.64 16.88 20.43
CA LYS A 39 5.57 16.24 21.38
C LYS A 39 6.70 17.19 21.76
N ASN A 40 7.31 17.82 20.76
CA ASN A 40 8.42 18.75 20.97
C ASN A 40 8.00 19.96 21.80
N ILE A 41 6.81 20.51 21.55
CA ILE A 41 6.23 21.60 22.35
C ILE A 41 5.98 21.15 23.79
N LYS A 42 5.44 19.94 24.02
CA LYS A 42 5.23 19.41 25.38
C LYS A 42 6.54 19.14 26.13
N LEU A 43 7.59 18.73 25.42
CA LEU A 43 8.94 18.54 25.97
C LEU A 43 9.58 19.89 26.34
N SER A 44 9.53 20.87 25.44
CA SER A 44 10.07 22.20 25.70
C SER A 44 9.29 22.93 26.79
N SER A 45 7.96 22.82 26.86
CA SER A 45 7.15 23.42 27.93
C SER A 45 7.42 22.78 29.30
N LYS A 46 7.72 21.47 29.35
CA LYS A 46 8.15 20.80 30.57
C LYS A 46 9.54 21.25 31.01
N LEU A 47 10.44 21.55 30.08
CA LEU A 47 11.77 22.09 30.39
C LEU A 47 11.74 23.58 30.76
N LEU A 48 10.76 24.32 30.24
CA LEU A 48 10.56 25.76 30.44
C LEU A 48 9.40 26.04 31.40
N HIS A 49 9.39 25.43 32.60
CA HIS A 49 8.40 25.73 33.66
C HIS A 49 8.33 27.25 33.92
N GLY A 50 7.43 27.94 33.21
CA GLY A 50 7.31 29.41 33.26
C GLY A 50 6.83 30.07 31.96
N ILE A 51 6.94 29.44 30.79
CA ILE A 51 6.48 30.04 29.53
C ILE A 51 5.17 29.37 29.08
N SER A 52 4.06 30.08 29.28
CA SER A 52 2.74 29.68 28.80
C SER A 52 2.72 29.74 27.26
N LEU A 53 2.98 28.60 26.62
CA LEU A 53 2.76 28.44 25.18
C LEU A 53 1.24 28.37 24.95
N LYS A 54 0.71 29.34 24.20
CA LYS A 54 -0.72 29.47 23.88
C LYS A 54 -1.30 28.12 23.47
N LYS A 55 -2.46 27.76 24.06
CA LYS A 55 -3.30 26.65 23.58
C LYS A 55 -3.48 26.80 22.08
N GLY A 56 -2.92 25.86 21.31
CA GLY A 56 -3.00 25.84 19.85
C GLY A 56 -4.46 25.71 19.38
N ASP A 57 -4.69 26.20 18.17
CA ASP A 57 -5.99 26.36 17.51
C ASP A 57 -6.95 25.19 17.71
N ILE A 58 -8.21 25.54 17.97
CA ILE A 58 -9.31 24.58 18.06
C ILE A 58 -9.40 23.85 16.72
N PRO A 59 -9.52 22.50 16.71
CA PRO A 59 -9.68 21.72 15.47
C PRO A 59 -10.76 22.32 14.58
N SER A 60 -10.39 22.68 13.35
CA SER A 60 -11.27 23.45 12.46
C SER A 60 -12.46 22.63 11.95
N GLY A 61 -12.34 21.29 11.99
CA GLY A 61 -13.31 20.34 11.43
C GLY A 61 -13.34 20.31 9.90
N LYS A 62 -12.59 21.19 9.23
CA LYS A 62 -12.60 21.37 7.77
C LYS A 62 -11.45 20.65 7.08
N GLU A 63 -10.33 20.47 7.78
CA GLU A 63 -9.12 19.90 7.23
C GLU A 63 -8.79 18.52 7.79
N LEU A 64 -7.88 17.82 7.09
CA LEU A 64 -7.27 16.61 7.58
C LEU A 64 -6.33 16.95 8.74
N GLU A 65 -6.61 16.38 9.91
CA GLU A 65 -5.86 16.61 11.12
C GLU A 65 -5.65 15.29 11.88
N TYR A 66 -4.56 15.21 12.66
CA TYR A 66 -4.28 14.04 13.49
C TYR A 66 -5.37 13.77 14.55
N THR A 67 -6.24 14.72 14.85
CA THR A 67 -7.37 14.52 15.77
C THR A 67 -8.49 13.71 15.13
N GLY A 68 -8.53 13.63 13.80
CA GLY A 68 -9.65 13.08 13.05
C GLY A 68 -10.92 13.92 13.21
N SER A 69 -10.81 15.23 13.45
CA SER A 69 -11.97 16.10 13.72
C SER A 69 -13.01 16.04 12.59
N ARG A 70 -12.60 16.22 11.33
CA ARG A 70 -13.48 16.10 10.16
C ARG A 70 -14.17 14.73 10.08
N LEU A 71 -13.40 13.65 10.26
CA LEU A 71 -13.93 12.29 10.34
C LEU A 71 -14.98 12.17 11.45
N SER A 72 -14.64 12.57 12.68
CA SER A 72 -15.52 12.44 13.85
C SER A 72 -16.84 13.21 13.74
N GLN A 73 -16.82 14.37 13.08
CA GLN A 73 -18.02 15.19 12.87
C GLN A 73 -18.96 14.58 11.82
N SER A 74 -18.44 13.75 10.92
CA SER A 74 -19.21 13.09 9.87
C SER A 74 -19.85 11.76 10.29
N LEU A 75 -19.35 11.15 11.37
CA LEU A 75 -19.85 9.87 11.89
C LEU A 75 -21.13 10.08 12.71
N LYS A 76 -22.06 9.13 12.60
CA LYS A 76 -23.32 9.13 13.36
C LYS A 76 -23.09 8.79 14.83
N ASN A 77 -22.05 8.00 15.12
CA ASN A 77 -21.69 7.64 16.48
C ASN A 77 -21.29 8.89 17.30
N THR A 78 -22.11 9.24 18.30
CA THR A 78 -21.91 10.42 19.15
C THR A 78 -20.59 10.41 19.93
N ARG A 79 -20.04 9.22 20.20
CA ARG A 79 -18.74 9.05 20.88
C ARG A 79 -17.55 9.46 20.02
N ALA A 80 -17.71 9.58 18.70
CA ALA A 80 -16.62 9.96 17.80
C ALA A 80 -16.04 11.34 18.14
N LYS A 81 -16.90 12.30 18.54
CA LYS A 81 -16.46 13.65 18.94
C LYS A 81 -15.63 13.62 20.22
N GLU A 82 -16.05 12.85 21.21
CA GLU A 82 -15.31 12.65 22.47
C GLU A 82 -13.92 12.03 22.20
N ILE A 83 -13.83 11.09 21.25
CA ILE A 83 -12.58 10.49 20.82
C ILE A 83 -11.66 11.54 20.17
N SER A 84 -12.20 12.39 19.27
CA SER A 84 -11.43 13.48 18.66
C SER A 84 -10.89 14.47 19.71
N GLU A 85 -11.70 14.83 20.70
CA GLU A 85 -11.27 15.70 21.81
C GLU A 85 -10.18 15.03 22.67
N ARG A 86 -10.30 13.73 22.89
CA ARG A 86 -9.26 12.95 23.59
C ARG A 86 -7.96 12.93 22.80
N LEU A 87 -8.02 12.72 21.48
CA LEU A 87 -6.84 12.77 20.60
C LEU A 87 -6.19 14.15 20.59
N HIS A 88 -6.99 15.22 20.66
CA HIS A 88 -6.45 16.58 20.81
C HIS A 88 -5.60 16.71 22.09
N LYS A 89 -6.08 16.20 23.24
CA LYS A 89 -5.36 16.20 24.52
C LYS A 89 -4.16 15.22 24.52
N HIS A 90 -4.34 14.06 23.91
CA HIS A 90 -3.40 12.93 23.86
C HIS A 90 -3.12 12.49 22.41
N PRO A 91 -2.26 13.22 21.67
CA PRO A 91 -1.97 12.92 20.26
C PRO A 91 -1.44 11.50 19.99
N ASP A 92 -0.77 10.91 20.97
CA ASP A 92 -0.19 9.56 20.91
C ASP A 92 -1.16 8.43 21.27
N ASP A 93 -2.44 8.74 21.54
CA ASP A 93 -3.45 7.74 21.87
C ASP A 93 -3.86 6.92 20.64
N SER A 94 -3.00 5.97 20.30
CA SER A 94 -3.18 4.99 19.22
C SER A 94 -4.50 4.24 19.35
N LYS A 95 -4.92 3.91 20.58
CA LYS A 95 -6.18 3.16 20.80
C LYS A 95 -7.39 3.99 20.39
N SER A 96 -7.43 5.25 20.80
CA SER A 96 -8.52 6.17 20.44
C SER A 96 -8.56 6.44 18.93
N ARG A 97 -7.40 6.55 18.27
CA ARG A 97 -7.36 6.68 16.80
C ARG A 97 -7.90 5.45 16.08
N LEU A 98 -7.55 4.25 16.56
CA LEU A 98 -8.10 3.00 16.03
C LEU A 98 -9.61 2.91 16.29
N GLU A 99 -10.08 3.28 17.49
CA GLU A 99 -11.52 3.31 17.79
C GLU A 99 -12.29 4.23 16.82
N LEU A 100 -11.73 5.39 16.46
CA LEU A 100 -12.33 6.29 15.47
C LEU A 100 -12.40 5.66 14.06
N VAL A 101 -11.34 5.00 13.63
CA VAL A 101 -11.30 4.28 12.34
C VAL A 101 -12.26 3.09 12.34
N GLU A 102 -12.43 2.40 13.47
CA GLU A 102 -13.39 1.31 13.61
C GLU A 102 -14.83 1.79 13.46
N MET A 103 -15.19 2.90 14.11
CA MET A 103 -16.50 3.54 13.94
C MET A 103 -16.75 3.92 12.47
N PHE A 104 -15.73 4.45 11.79
CA PHE A 104 -15.81 4.69 10.34
C PHE A 104 -16.10 3.41 9.55
N LEU A 105 -15.39 2.32 9.81
CA LEU A 105 -15.56 1.07 9.07
C LEU A 105 -16.96 0.49 9.23
N GLN A 106 -17.62 0.72 10.38
CA GLN A 106 -19.02 0.34 10.62
C GLN A 106 -20.01 1.19 9.81
N GLU A 107 -19.65 2.42 9.43
CA GLU A 107 -20.50 3.37 8.70
C GLU A 107 -20.03 3.61 7.24
N ALA A 108 -19.07 2.81 6.78
CA ALA A 108 -18.27 3.05 5.57
C ALA A 108 -19.11 3.25 4.30
N GLU A 109 -20.20 2.50 4.12
CA GLU A 109 -21.08 2.61 2.96
C GLU A 109 -21.62 4.03 2.79
N SER A 110 -22.09 4.63 3.89
CA SER A 110 -22.70 5.96 3.91
C SER A 110 -21.71 7.14 3.95
N SER A 111 -20.43 6.86 4.17
CA SER A 111 -19.39 7.90 4.24
C SER A 111 -19.07 8.54 2.88
N SER A 112 -18.61 9.79 2.88
CA SER A 112 -18.14 10.46 1.66
C SER A 112 -16.67 10.12 1.34
N LEU A 113 -16.23 10.43 0.12
CA LEU A 113 -14.85 10.20 -0.31
C LEU A 113 -13.80 10.86 0.61
N PRO A 114 -13.89 12.16 0.99
CA PRO A 114 -12.95 12.78 1.93
C PRO A 114 -12.88 12.07 3.28
N ILE A 115 -14.02 11.60 3.78
CA ILE A 115 -14.10 10.90 5.07
C ILE A 115 -13.39 9.55 5.00
N SER A 116 -13.58 8.80 3.91
CA SER A 116 -12.83 7.55 3.69
C SER A 116 -11.33 7.77 3.53
N ARG A 117 -10.93 8.88 2.90
CA ARG A 117 -9.53 9.29 2.76
C ARG A 117 -8.90 9.58 4.12
N ASP A 118 -9.58 10.34 4.97
CA ASP A 118 -9.11 10.68 6.32
C ASP A 118 -8.95 9.43 7.18
N ALA A 119 -9.95 8.54 7.16
CA ALA A 119 -9.89 7.28 7.89
C ALA A 119 -8.70 6.42 7.42
N PHE A 120 -8.44 6.35 6.11
CA PHE A 120 -7.28 5.64 5.59
C PHE A 120 -5.95 6.27 6.07
N LEU A 121 -5.81 7.59 5.98
CA LEU A 121 -4.60 8.29 6.41
C LEU A 121 -4.35 8.18 7.92
N LEU A 122 -5.40 8.20 8.74
CA LEU A 122 -5.30 7.94 10.18
C LEU A 122 -4.92 6.48 10.47
N ALA A 123 -5.46 5.52 9.72
CA ALA A 123 -5.16 4.10 9.90
C ALA A 123 -3.72 3.76 9.49
N ILE A 124 -3.25 4.27 8.35
CA ILE A 124 -1.87 4.01 7.88
C ILE A 124 -0.84 4.69 8.79
N GLN A 125 -1.16 5.84 9.38
CA GLN A 125 -0.31 6.47 10.40
C GLN A 125 -0.04 5.52 11.58
N GLU A 126 -1.02 4.70 11.97
CA GLU A 126 -0.84 3.70 13.03
C GLU A 126 0.02 2.51 12.60
N VAL A 127 -0.06 2.12 11.32
CA VAL A 127 0.80 1.09 10.71
C VAL A 127 2.24 1.56 10.62
N GLU A 128 2.46 2.87 10.42
CA GLU A 128 3.79 3.48 10.36
C GLU A 128 4.43 3.70 11.74
N SER A 129 3.74 3.31 12.81
CA SER A 129 4.28 3.31 14.17
C SER A 129 5.17 2.09 14.43
N PRO A 130 6.27 2.22 15.21
CA PRO A 130 7.09 1.08 15.61
C PRO A 130 6.36 0.03 16.46
N MET A 131 5.23 0.38 17.08
CA MET A 131 4.34 -0.57 17.75
C MET A 131 3.27 -1.02 16.75
N ILE A 132 3.60 -2.06 15.98
CA ILE A 132 2.75 -2.58 14.92
C ILE A 132 1.90 -3.75 15.41
N SER A 133 0.72 -3.93 14.81
CA SER A 133 -0.17 -5.06 15.13
C SER A 133 -0.98 -5.48 13.92
N THR A 134 -1.51 -6.70 13.97
CA THR A 134 -2.37 -7.21 12.90
C THR A 134 -3.68 -6.42 12.80
N GLN A 135 -4.22 -5.93 13.92
CA GLN A 135 -5.37 -5.02 13.94
C GLN A 135 -5.09 -3.73 13.14
N LYS A 136 -3.95 -3.07 13.40
CA LYS A 136 -3.56 -1.85 12.68
C LYS A 136 -3.49 -2.07 11.17
N ILE A 137 -2.83 -3.16 10.75
CA ILE A 137 -2.70 -3.52 9.33
C ILE A 137 -4.07 -3.82 8.71
N ASN A 138 -4.91 -4.61 9.37
CA ASN A 138 -6.24 -4.96 8.87
C ASN A 138 -7.13 -3.73 8.71
N MET A 139 -7.10 -2.81 9.67
CA MET A 139 -7.88 -1.57 9.61
C MET A 139 -7.39 -0.64 8.49
N ALA A 140 -6.07 -0.53 8.30
CA ALA A 140 -5.51 0.23 7.18
C ALA A 140 -5.88 -0.39 5.82
N LEU A 141 -5.85 -1.72 5.68
CA LEU A 141 -6.28 -2.41 4.46
C LEU A 141 -7.76 -2.19 4.15
N ALA A 142 -8.62 -2.29 5.18
CA ALA A 142 -10.05 -2.07 5.04
C ALA A 142 -10.35 -0.62 4.64
N ALA A 143 -9.77 0.36 5.34
CA ALA A 143 -9.95 1.77 5.02
C ALA A 143 -9.39 2.14 3.64
N GLN A 144 -8.23 1.59 3.26
CA GLN A 144 -7.67 1.74 1.91
C GLN A 144 -8.65 1.25 0.85
N THR A 145 -9.22 0.05 1.05
CA THR A 145 -10.16 -0.55 0.09
C THR A 145 -11.39 0.34 -0.09
N VAL A 146 -12.00 0.80 1.00
CA VAL A 146 -13.16 1.70 0.96
C VAL A 146 -12.81 3.01 0.23
N PHE A 147 -11.67 3.62 0.54
CA PHE A 147 -11.23 4.86 -0.10
C PHE A 147 -11.02 4.68 -1.61
N LEU A 148 -10.28 3.64 -2.02
CA LEU A 148 -9.99 3.39 -3.42
C LEU A 148 -11.25 3.04 -4.21
N GLU A 149 -12.19 2.27 -3.64
CA GLU A 149 -13.47 1.96 -4.28
C GLU A 149 -14.34 3.21 -4.46
N LYS A 150 -14.37 4.13 -3.48
CA LYS A 150 -15.07 5.42 -3.60
C LYS A 150 -14.41 6.34 -4.62
N LEU A 151 -13.07 6.40 -4.65
CA LEU A 151 -12.33 7.19 -5.65
C LEU A 151 -12.56 6.65 -7.07
N LYS A 152 -12.53 5.32 -7.24
CA LYS A 152 -12.87 4.64 -8.48
C LYS A 152 -14.25 5.06 -8.97
N LYS A 153 -15.25 4.98 -8.09
CA LYS A 153 -16.63 5.36 -8.42
C LYS A 153 -16.73 6.82 -8.85
N PHE A 154 -16.13 7.74 -8.09
CA PHE A 154 -16.15 9.16 -8.41
C PHE A 154 -15.60 9.45 -9.82
N LEU A 155 -14.43 8.90 -10.15
CA LEU A 155 -13.81 9.09 -11.47
C LEU A 155 -14.61 8.41 -12.59
N GLN A 156 -15.25 7.27 -12.31
CA GLN A 156 -16.11 6.58 -13.26
C GLN A 156 -17.39 7.38 -13.58
N ASP A 157 -17.97 8.05 -12.57
CA ASP A 157 -19.13 8.91 -12.74
C ASP A 157 -18.76 10.13 -13.61
N ASP A 158 -17.60 10.77 -13.34
CA ASP A 158 -17.07 11.88 -14.17
C ASP A 158 -16.80 11.45 -15.63
N LEU A 159 -16.26 10.24 -15.84
CA LEU A 159 -16.06 9.66 -17.18
C LEU A 159 -17.41 9.46 -17.88
N THR A 160 -18.40 8.91 -17.19
CA THR A 160 -19.74 8.64 -17.75
C THR A 160 -20.46 9.93 -18.14
N GLU A 161 -20.32 10.99 -17.34
CA GLU A 161 -20.84 12.32 -17.66
C GLU A 161 -20.17 12.89 -18.92
N THR A 162 -18.84 12.76 -19.00
CA THR A 162 -18.05 13.20 -20.17
C THR A 162 -18.46 12.44 -21.43
N ASP A 163 -18.63 11.12 -21.36
CA ASP A 163 -19.09 10.28 -22.46
C ASP A 163 -20.48 10.70 -22.96
N SER A 164 -21.38 11.05 -22.03
CA SER A 164 -22.74 11.48 -22.35
C SER A 164 -22.75 12.82 -23.10
N LYS A 165 -21.87 13.76 -22.71
CA LYS A 165 -21.69 15.05 -23.39
C LYS A 165 -21.17 14.90 -24.82
N ILE A 166 -20.28 13.93 -25.06
CA ILE A 166 -19.77 13.63 -26.41
C ILE A 166 -20.87 13.03 -27.30
N LYS A 167 -21.69 12.11 -26.77
CA LYS A 167 -22.78 11.47 -27.54
C LYS A 167 -23.97 12.39 -27.82
N GLY A 168 -24.21 13.39 -26.98
CA GLY A 168 -25.35 14.32 -27.08
C GLY A 168 -25.09 15.61 -27.89
N GLY A 169 -23.86 15.84 -28.34
CA GLY A 169 -23.48 17.02 -29.13
C GLY A 169 -23.35 16.73 -30.63
N GLY A 170 -23.43 17.77 -31.46
CA GLY A 170 -22.99 17.73 -32.86
C GLY A 170 -21.47 17.52 -32.97
N LYS A 171 -20.78 18.18 -33.92
CA LYS A 171 -19.32 18.04 -34.13
C LYS A 171 -18.56 18.01 -32.79
N VAL A 172 -17.91 16.88 -32.50
CA VAL A 172 -17.28 16.60 -31.20
C VAL A 172 -16.15 17.60 -30.94
N ASP A 173 -16.16 18.21 -29.75
CA ASP A 173 -15.12 19.13 -29.29
C ASP A 173 -13.82 18.35 -28.99
N PRO A 174 -12.69 18.65 -29.69
CA PRO A 174 -11.39 18.02 -29.42
C PRO A 174 -10.93 18.12 -27.96
N ILE A 175 -11.37 19.15 -27.22
CA ILE A 175 -11.07 19.31 -25.79
C ILE A 175 -11.75 18.21 -24.97
N LEU A 176 -13.03 17.91 -25.27
CA LEU A 176 -13.79 16.86 -24.59
C LEU A 176 -13.22 15.46 -24.90
N GLU A 177 -12.79 15.19 -26.13
CA GLU A 177 -12.13 13.92 -26.47
C GLU A 177 -10.82 13.71 -25.70
N LYS A 178 -10.02 14.78 -25.56
CA LYS A 178 -8.79 14.73 -24.78
C LYS A 178 -9.07 14.49 -23.30
N GLN A 179 -10.11 15.14 -22.75
CA GLN A 179 -10.56 14.93 -21.38
C GLN A 179 -11.03 13.49 -21.16
N GLN A 180 -11.84 12.94 -22.07
CA GLN A 180 -12.32 11.57 -22.02
C GLN A 180 -11.17 10.56 -22.00
N LYS A 181 -10.19 10.70 -22.92
CA LYS A 181 -9.00 9.82 -22.96
C LYS A 181 -8.21 9.88 -21.66
N ARG A 182 -8.04 11.07 -21.08
CA ARG A 182 -7.37 11.24 -19.78
C ARG A 182 -8.13 10.52 -18.65
N LEU A 183 -9.42 10.81 -18.50
CA LEU A 183 -10.28 10.20 -17.47
C LEU A 183 -10.32 8.67 -17.61
N GLN A 184 -10.38 8.15 -18.84
CA GLN A 184 -10.34 6.71 -19.10
C GLN A 184 -9.03 6.08 -18.59
N GLY A 185 -7.89 6.74 -18.80
CA GLY A 185 -6.60 6.32 -18.24
C GLY A 185 -6.59 6.34 -16.71
N GLU A 186 -7.11 7.41 -16.10
CA GLU A 186 -7.18 7.58 -14.64
C GLU A 186 -8.08 6.53 -13.97
N VAL A 187 -9.27 6.28 -14.52
CA VAL A 187 -10.20 5.23 -14.09
C VAL A 187 -9.54 3.84 -14.20
N ASN A 188 -8.87 3.56 -15.32
CA ASN A 188 -8.16 2.30 -15.53
C ASN A 188 -7.03 2.11 -14.51
N PHE A 189 -6.29 3.17 -14.18
CA PHE A 189 -5.27 3.16 -13.15
C PHE A 189 -5.87 2.79 -11.78
N ILE A 190 -6.88 3.53 -11.33
CA ILE A 190 -7.48 3.29 -10.01
C ILE A 190 -8.12 1.90 -9.93
N SER A 191 -8.82 1.45 -10.99
CA SER A 191 -9.42 0.11 -10.99
C SER A 191 -8.37 -0.99 -10.84
N LYS A 192 -7.26 -0.92 -11.58
CA LYS A 192 -6.18 -1.90 -11.46
C LYS A 192 -5.50 -1.82 -10.09
N CYS A 193 -5.41 -0.64 -9.47
CA CYS A 193 -4.92 -0.50 -8.10
C CYS A 193 -5.86 -1.15 -7.07
N VAL A 194 -7.17 -1.00 -7.22
CA VAL A 194 -8.15 -1.70 -6.36
C VAL A 194 -7.93 -3.21 -6.45
N ASP A 195 -7.86 -3.75 -7.67
CA ASP A 195 -7.68 -5.19 -7.89
C ASP A 195 -6.34 -5.71 -7.35
N LEU A 196 -5.27 -4.94 -7.53
CA LEU A 196 -3.92 -5.29 -7.08
C LEU A 196 -3.77 -5.28 -5.55
N LEU A 197 -4.37 -4.29 -4.88
CA LEU A 197 -4.13 -4.00 -3.46
C LEU A 197 -5.16 -4.65 -2.53
N LYS A 198 -6.25 -5.18 -3.07
CA LYS A 198 -7.25 -5.93 -2.30
C LYS A 198 -6.64 -7.24 -1.81
N THR A 199 -6.69 -7.46 -0.50
CA THR A 199 -6.20 -8.69 0.13
C THR A 199 -7.06 -9.02 1.35
N GLU A 200 -7.10 -10.30 1.70
CA GLU A 200 -7.74 -10.79 2.92
C GLU A 200 -7.02 -10.28 4.19
N PRO A 201 -7.75 -10.08 5.30
CA PRO A 201 -7.16 -9.69 6.57
C PRO A 201 -6.26 -10.79 7.15
N ILE A 202 -5.41 -10.41 8.11
CA ILE A 202 -4.66 -11.32 8.96
C ILE A 202 -5.61 -11.87 10.03
N ALA A 203 -5.79 -13.18 10.07
CA ALA A 203 -6.73 -13.84 10.98
C ALA A 203 -6.26 -13.78 12.45
N THR A 204 -4.97 -14.01 12.70
CA THR A 204 -4.45 -14.12 14.06
C THR A 204 -4.07 -12.76 14.63
N ALA A 205 -4.52 -12.48 15.86
CA ALA A 205 -4.10 -11.28 16.59
C ALA A 205 -2.62 -11.38 16.99
N TYR A 206 -1.81 -10.39 16.60
CA TYR A 206 -0.40 -10.32 17.00
C TYR A 206 0.08 -8.88 17.10
N LYS A 207 1.07 -8.63 17.97
CA LYS A 207 1.69 -7.31 18.18
C LYS A 207 3.21 -7.44 18.20
N LEU A 208 3.89 -6.52 17.53
CA LEU A 208 5.34 -6.41 17.51
C LEU A 208 5.77 -5.02 17.98
N ASN A 209 6.81 -4.99 18.82
CA ASN A 209 7.47 -3.75 19.21
C ASN A 209 8.83 -3.67 18.52
N LEU A 210 8.87 -2.98 17.38
CA LEU A 210 10.07 -2.87 16.54
C LEU A 210 11.19 -2.10 17.25
N ASN A 211 10.88 -1.22 18.21
CA ASN A 211 11.89 -0.48 18.98
C ASN A 211 12.77 -1.42 19.83
N LYS A 212 12.18 -2.48 20.39
CA LYS A 212 12.95 -3.49 21.16
C LYS A 212 13.94 -4.23 20.27
N LEU A 213 13.49 -4.60 19.07
CA LEU A 213 14.31 -5.35 18.11
C LEU A 213 15.36 -4.46 17.44
N LYS A 214 15.10 -3.15 17.31
CA LYS A 214 16.07 -2.17 16.82
C LYS A 214 17.32 -2.11 17.69
N ALA A 215 17.19 -2.27 19.01
CA ALA A 215 18.29 -2.26 19.97
C ALA A 215 19.24 -3.48 19.86
N GLY A 216 18.89 -4.50 19.07
CA GLY A 216 19.68 -5.72 18.88
C GLY A 216 19.05 -6.95 19.54
N GLY A 217 19.71 -8.11 19.43
CA GLY A 217 19.25 -9.38 20.00
C GLY A 217 18.67 -10.36 18.97
N MET A 218 18.24 -11.54 19.44
CA MET A 218 17.62 -12.56 18.60
C MET A 218 16.13 -12.28 18.43
N ILE A 219 15.58 -12.44 17.23
CA ILE A 219 14.14 -12.42 17.01
C ILE A 219 13.56 -13.74 17.54
N PRO A 220 12.61 -13.73 18.50
CA PRO A 220 11.94 -14.94 18.93
C PRO A 220 11.26 -15.64 17.76
N PHE A 221 11.34 -16.97 17.69
CA PHE A 221 10.70 -17.73 16.61
C PHE A 221 9.19 -17.44 16.49
N GLY A 222 8.50 -17.24 17.62
CA GLY A 222 7.10 -16.81 17.65
C GLY A 222 6.86 -15.46 16.97
N ASP A 223 7.74 -14.49 17.16
CA ASP A 223 7.65 -13.17 16.50
C ASP A 223 7.87 -13.29 15.00
N LEU A 224 8.79 -14.15 14.56
CA LEU A 224 9.02 -14.40 13.14
C LEU A 224 7.79 -15.04 12.48
N LYS A 225 7.30 -16.14 13.07
CA LYS A 225 6.22 -16.97 12.51
C LYS A 225 4.83 -16.33 12.60
N ASN A 226 4.50 -15.69 13.74
CA ASN A 226 3.16 -15.16 13.98
C ASN A 226 3.09 -13.64 13.80
N GLY A 227 4.23 -12.95 13.83
CA GLY A 227 4.35 -11.51 13.62
C GLY A 227 4.83 -11.18 12.21
N PHE A 228 6.14 -11.25 11.98
CA PHE A 228 6.79 -10.74 10.77
C PHE A 228 6.24 -11.37 9.49
N ASP A 229 6.15 -12.70 9.40
CA ASP A 229 5.67 -13.36 8.18
C ASP A 229 4.22 -12.97 7.82
N PRO A 230 3.21 -13.15 8.69
CA PRO A 230 1.84 -12.74 8.38
C PRO A 230 1.68 -11.23 8.13
N MET A 231 2.39 -10.38 8.88
CA MET A 231 2.31 -8.93 8.72
C MET A 231 2.91 -8.50 7.38
N LEU A 232 4.10 -8.98 7.01
CA LEU A 232 4.73 -8.63 5.74
C LEU A 232 3.95 -9.15 4.53
N ARG A 233 3.30 -10.31 4.62
CA ARG A 233 2.40 -10.80 3.56
C ARG A 233 1.27 -9.82 3.23
N ARG A 234 0.91 -8.94 4.16
CA ARG A 234 -0.20 -7.99 4.02
C ARG A 234 0.26 -6.55 3.85
N MET A 235 1.30 -6.12 4.57
CA MET A 235 1.84 -4.76 4.48
C MET A 235 2.35 -4.41 3.08
N VAL A 236 2.82 -5.39 2.29
CA VAL A 236 3.20 -5.16 0.88
C VAL A 236 2.07 -4.62 0.00
N PHE A 237 0.80 -4.75 0.44
CA PHE A 237 -0.38 -4.19 -0.23
C PHE A 237 -0.82 -2.84 0.35
N LEU A 238 -0.02 -2.24 1.23
CA LEU A 238 -0.17 -0.88 1.76
C LEU A 238 0.98 -0.02 1.23
N PRO A 239 0.87 0.63 0.06
CA PRO A 239 1.97 1.36 -0.57
C PRO A 239 2.53 2.50 0.30
N LEU A 240 1.72 3.02 1.23
CA LEU A 240 2.09 4.08 2.16
C LEU A 240 2.79 3.56 3.44
N ALA A 241 2.88 2.25 3.67
CA ALA A 241 3.59 1.65 4.81
C ALA A 241 5.12 1.53 4.58
N GLY A 242 5.68 2.33 3.67
CA GLY A 242 7.03 2.18 3.16
C GLY A 242 8.11 2.39 4.22
N ASP A 243 7.96 3.38 5.11
CA ASP A 243 8.99 3.70 6.10
C ASP A 243 9.09 2.59 7.14
N ASN A 244 7.94 2.04 7.59
CA ASN A 244 7.94 0.96 8.57
C ASN A 244 8.29 -0.40 7.95
N MET A 245 7.92 -0.66 6.69
CA MET A 245 8.42 -1.84 5.96
C MET A 245 9.94 -1.79 5.84
N LYS A 246 10.52 -0.63 5.52
CA LYS A 246 11.98 -0.46 5.48
C LYS A 246 12.62 -0.77 6.83
N LEU A 247 12.05 -0.25 7.93
CA LEU A 247 12.51 -0.58 9.28
C LEU A 247 12.46 -2.08 9.57
N ILE A 248 11.37 -2.76 9.19
CA ILE A 248 11.22 -4.21 9.34
C ILE A 248 12.29 -4.96 8.55
N PHE A 249 12.53 -4.60 7.28
CA PHE A 249 13.55 -5.25 6.46
C PHE A 249 14.96 -4.99 6.99
N ASP A 250 15.26 -3.78 7.49
CA ASP A 250 16.56 -3.49 8.13
C ASP A 250 16.79 -4.39 9.36
N ILE A 251 15.76 -4.59 10.19
CA ILE A 251 15.81 -5.51 11.34
C ILE A 251 16.02 -6.96 10.87
N LEU A 252 15.26 -7.40 9.87
CA LEU A 252 15.32 -8.77 9.36
C LEU A 252 16.64 -9.08 8.65
N HIS A 253 17.17 -8.18 7.83
CA HIS A 253 18.49 -8.36 7.21
C HIS A 253 19.59 -8.50 8.26
N ARG A 254 19.54 -7.67 9.31
CA ARG A 254 20.53 -7.71 10.40
C ARG A 254 20.44 -8.98 11.23
N LEU A 255 19.23 -9.43 11.57
CA LEU A 255 19.02 -10.49 12.56
C LEU A 255 18.67 -11.86 11.94
N GLN A 256 18.25 -11.87 10.69
CA GLN A 256 17.72 -13.03 9.95
C GLN A 256 18.18 -13.02 8.48
N GLY A 257 19.30 -12.38 8.13
CA GLY A 257 19.73 -12.24 6.73
C GLY A 257 20.02 -13.56 5.99
N LYS A 258 20.19 -14.68 6.71
CA LYS A 258 20.29 -16.03 6.14
C LYS A 258 18.94 -16.74 6.00
N ASN A 259 17.85 -16.10 6.41
CA ASN A 259 16.50 -16.63 6.30
C ASN A 259 15.90 -16.25 4.93
N PRO A 260 15.56 -17.22 4.05
CA PRO A 260 14.98 -16.97 2.74
C PRO A 260 13.63 -16.22 2.81
N LEU A 261 12.93 -16.21 3.94
CA LEU A 261 11.73 -15.40 4.12
C LEU A 261 11.98 -13.91 3.90
N VAL A 262 13.16 -13.40 4.26
CA VAL A 262 13.49 -11.97 4.11
C VAL A 262 13.42 -11.60 2.63
N GLY A 263 14.16 -12.30 1.78
CA GLY A 263 14.14 -12.07 0.33
C GLY A 263 12.80 -12.42 -0.32
N TYR A 264 12.05 -13.40 0.20
CA TYR A 264 10.70 -13.70 -0.27
C TYR A 264 9.71 -12.54 -0.09
N HIS A 265 9.71 -11.91 1.09
CA HIS A 265 8.84 -10.76 1.37
C HIS A 265 9.30 -9.51 0.64
N GLU A 266 10.61 -9.26 0.62
CA GLU A 266 11.21 -8.10 -0.06
C GLU A 266 10.93 -8.16 -1.57
N ALA A 267 11.04 -9.35 -2.17
CA ALA A 267 10.65 -9.55 -3.56
C ALA A 267 9.17 -9.24 -3.82
N LYS A 268 8.28 -9.57 -2.88
CA LYS A 268 6.85 -9.25 -3.03
C LYS A 268 6.58 -7.75 -2.90
N MET A 269 7.28 -7.07 -2.00
CA MET A 269 7.19 -5.61 -1.88
C MET A 269 7.55 -4.94 -3.21
N PHE A 270 8.71 -5.29 -3.77
CA PHE A 270 9.16 -4.72 -5.04
C PHE A 270 8.27 -5.10 -6.22
N ASP A 271 7.71 -6.32 -6.25
CA ASP A 271 6.71 -6.73 -7.24
C ASP A 271 5.46 -5.83 -7.23
N VAL A 272 4.88 -5.57 -6.05
CA VAL A 272 3.69 -4.69 -5.94
C VAL A 272 4.02 -3.26 -6.36
N LEU A 273 5.16 -2.72 -5.90
CA LEU A 273 5.61 -1.38 -6.31
C LEU A 273 5.84 -1.28 -7.82
N ALA A 274 6.45 -2.32 -8.42
CA ALA A 274 6.63 -2.38 -9.86
C ALA A 274 5.30 -2.36 -10.61
N GLN A 275 4.33 -3.16 -10.16
CA GLN A 275 3.02 -3.23 -10.79
C GLN A 275 2.30 -1.88 -10.73
N ILE A 276 2.34 -1.17 -9.60
CA ILE A 276 1.80 0.20 -9.51
C ILE A 276 2.43 1.12 -10.56
N GLN A 277 3.76 1.14 -10.65
CA GLN A 277 4.48 1.99 -11.61
C GLN A 277 4.16 1.66 -13.08
N LEU A 278 4.04 0.37 -13.40
CA LEU A 278 3.69 -0.09 -14.75
C LEU A 278 2.22 0.21 -15.10
N ILE A 279 1.31 0.18 -14.12
CA ILE A 279 -0.06 0.63 -14.32
C ILE A 279 -0.09 2.13 -14.62
N ILE A 280 0.64 2.96 -13.85
CA ILE A 280 0.78 4.41 -14.10
C ILE A 280 1.33 4.66 -15.51
N ALA A 281 2.41 3.97 -15.87
CA ALA A 281 3.01 4.09 -17.21
C ALA A 281 2.00 3.77 -18.32
N SER A 282 1.18 2.73 -18.13
CA SER A 282 0.16 2.34 -19.11
C SER A 282 -1.01 3.33 -19.21
N ALA A 283 -1.32 4.05 -18.13
CA ALA A 283 -2.42 5.02 -18.08
C ALA A 283 -2.02 6.39 -18.62
N GLY A 284 -0.82 6.88 -18.29
CA GLY A 284 -0.31 8.19 -18.70
C GLY A 284 0.57 8.17 -19.97
N ASN A 285 0.94 6.99 -20.46
CA ASN A 285 1.97 6.80 -21.49
C ASN A 285 3.32 7.46 -21.12
N GLU A 286 3.69 7.37 -19.85
CA GLU A 286 4.87 8.05 -19.28
C GLU A 286 6.10 7.12 -19.23
N SER A 287 7.26 7.63 -19.65
CA SER A 287 8.53 6.88 -19.70
C SER A 287 9.15 6.63 -18.32
N GLU A 288 9.08 7.60 -17.42
CA GLU A 288 9.70 7.52 -16.09
C GLU A 288 9.06 6.44 -15.19
N PRO A 289 7.71 6.36 -15.05
CA PRO A 289 7.08 5.25 -14.33
C PRO A 289 7.40 3.89 -14.95
N LYS A 290 7.52 3.80 -16.29
CA LYS A 290 7.92 2.55 -16.96
C LYS A 290 9.32 2.12 -16.52
N LYS A 291 10.30 3.03 -16.55
CA LYS A 291 11.68 2.79 -16.09
C LYS A 291 11.70 2.38 -14.61
N SER A 292 10.98 3.10 -13.77
CA SER A 292 10.85 2.79 -12.33
C SER A 292 10.26 1.39 -12.12
N GLY A 293 9.23 1.02 -12.87
CA GLY A 293 8.62 -0.31 -12.83
C GLY A 293 9.62 -1.44 -13.13
N PHE A 294 10.41 -1.31 -14.19
CA PHE A 294 11.46 -2.29 -14.52
C PHE A 294 12.58 -2.35 -13.47
N GLU A 295 12.97 -1.21 -12.89
CA GLU A 295 13.95 -1.19 -11.80
C GLU A 295 13.43 -1.96 -10.57
N GLN A 296 12.16 -1.77 -10.21
CA GLN A 296 11.54 -2.50 -9.11
C GLN A 296 11.42 -4.00 -9.42
N LEU A 297 11.08 -4.40 -10.65
CA LEU A 297 11.11 -5.81 -11.05
C LEU A 297 12.51 -6.43 -10.95
N SER A 298 13.55 -5.68 -11.30
CA SER A 298 14.94 -6.12 -11.15
C SER A 298 15.31 -6.33 -9.68
N LYS A 299 14.94 -5.40 -8.79
CA LYS A 299 15.11 -5.54 -7.34
C LYS A 299 14.33 -6.75 -6.80
N ALA A 300 13.09 -6.95 -7.25
CA ALA A 300 12.28 -8.10 -6.88
C ALA A 300 12.97 -9.41 -7.25
N LEU A 301 13.43 -9.52 -8.50
CA LEU A 301 14.08 -10.72 -9.02
C LEU A 301 15.39 -11.03 -8.31
N LYS A 302 16.17 -10.00 -7.98
CA LYS A 302 17.39 -10.14 -7.17
C LYS A 302 17.06 -10.69 -5.78
N ALA A 303 16.13 -10.06 -5.07
CA ALA A 303 15.75 -10.47 -3.71
C ALA A 303 15.25 -11.93 -3.66
N ILE A 304 14.37 -12.33 -4.58
CA ILE A 304 13.90 -13.72 -4.62
C ILE A 304 15.00 -14.69 -5.08
N GLY A 305 15.87 -14.26 -6.01
CA GLY A 305 16.96 -15.08 -6.51
C GLY A 305 18.00 -15.38 -5.43
N ASP A 306 18.25 -14.42 -4.53
CA ASP A 306 19.11 -14.62 -3.37
C ASP A 306 18.44 -15.49 -2.31
N ALA A 307 17.12 -15.33 -2.06
CA ALA A 307 16.38 -16.23 -1.19
C ALA A 307 16.39 -17.69 -1.69
N VAL A 308 16.22 -17.90 -3.00
CA VAL A 308 16.29 -19.24 -3.63
C VAL A 308 17.64 -19.92 -3.44
N LYS A 309 18.75 -19.18 -3.26
CA LYS A 309 20.06 -19.79 -2.95
C LYS A 309 20.16 -20.25 -1.49
N LEU A 310 19.30 -19.72 -0.61
CA LEU A 310 19.29 -20.00 0.82
C LEU A 310 18.31 -21.13 1.18
N VAL A 311 17.32 -21.42 0.33
CA VAL A 311 16.42 -22.58 0.56
C VAL A 311 17.22 -23.89 0.53
N GLY A 312 16.82 -24.85 1.37
CA GLY A 312 17.61 -26.06 1.65
C GLY A 312 18.59 -25.92 2.83
N THR A 313 18.94 -24.70 3.25
CA THR A 313 19.67 -24.47 4.51
C THR A 313 18.76 -24.45 5.74
N ILE A 314 17.44 -24.44 5.54
CA ILE A 314 16.41 -24.42 6.58
C ILE A 314 15.48 -25.61 6.37
N PRO A 315 15.08 -26.35 7.43
CA PRO A 315 14.30 -27.58 7.31
C PRO A 315 12.85 -27.40 6.85
N GLU A 316 12.36 -26.18 6.65
CA GLU A 316 10.96 -25.91 6.32
C GLU A 316 10.67 -25.96 4.81
N LYS A 317 10.24 -27.14 4.31
CA LYS A 317 9.84 -27.35 2.90
C LYS A 317 8.79 -26.36 2.40
N ALA A 318 7.92 -25.84 3.28
CA ALA A 318 6.92 -24.84 2.90
C ALA A 318 7.55 -23.53 2.41
N ILE A 319 8.66 -23.11 3.02
CA ILE A 319 9.38 -21.88 2.62
C ILE A 319 10.06 -22.08 1.27
N GLU A 320 10.65 -23.25 1.05
CA GLU A 320 11.24 -23.64 -0.23
C GLU A 320 10.22 -23.57 -1.37
N LYS A 321 9.07 -24.24 -1.20
CA LYS A 321 7.97 -24.21 -2.18
C LYS A 321 7.51 -22.77 -2.47
N ALA A 322 7.36 -21.95 -1.43
CA ALA A 322 6.94 -20.56 -1.58
C ALA A 322 7.97 -19.71 -2.34
N ALA A 323 9.27 -19.90 -2.07
CA ALA A 323 10.35 -19.18 -2.74
C ALA A 323 10.48 -19.58 -4.21
N PHE A 324 10.47 -20.88 -4.53
CA PHE A 324 10.50 -21.36 -5.91
C PHE A 324 9.28 -20.88 -6.70
N TYR A 325 8.07 -21.00 -6.12
CA TYR A 325 6.86 -20.51 -6.77
C TYR A 325 6.93 -19.00 -7.04
N ARG A 326 7.39 -18.19 -6.08
CA ARG A 326 7.56 -16.75 -6.26
C ARG A 326 8.60 -16.42 -7.34
N TYR A 327 9.71 -17.16 -7.39
CA TYR A 327 10.75 -16.98 -8.40
C TYR A 327 10.18 -17.21 -9.80
N GLY A 328 9.47 -18.31 -10.00
CA GLY A 328 8.77 -18.61 -11.25
C GLY A 328 7.71 -17.56 -11.60
N HIS A 329 6.88 -17.17 -10.63
CA HIS A 329 5.88 -16.12 -10.83
C HIS A 329 6.51 -14.80 -11.31
N LEU A 330 7.61 -14.37 -10.68
CA LEU A 330 8.31 -13.15 -11.08
C LEU A 330 8.92 -13.27 -12.48
N CYS A 331 9.51 -14.42 -12.83
CA CYS A 331 10.03 -14.65 -14.18
C CYS A 331 8.92 -14.52 -15.24
N TYR A 332 7.75 -15.11 -14.97
CA TYR A 332 6.59 -15.00 -15.84
C TYR A 332 6.03 -13.56 -15.92
N THR A 333 5.90 -12.86 -14.78
CA THR A 333 5.45 -11.46 -14.76
C THR A 333 6.37 -10.55 -15.56
N ILE A 334 7.68 -10.69 -15.41
CA ILE A 334 8.67 -9.91 -16.16
C ILE A 334 8.57 -10.21 -17.66
N TYR A 335 8.44 -11.49 -18.03
CA TYR A 335 8.22 -11.89 -19.42
C TYR A 335 6.98 -11.22 -20.03
N ARG A 336 5.84 -11.30 -19.34
CA ARG A 336 4.58 -10.67 -19.79
C ARG A 336 4.74 -9.17 -19.92
N THR A 337 5.46 -8.53 -19.01
CA THR A 337 5.77 -7.10 -19.06
C THR A 337 6.63 -6.75 -20.27
N TYR A 338 7.64 -7.55 -20.64
CA TYR A 338 8.41 -7.32 -21.86
C TYR A 338 7.52 -7.39 -23.11
N LYS A 339 6.73 -8.46 -23.25
CA LYS A 339 5.83 -8.64 -24.40
C LYS A 339 4.78 -7.54 -24.50
N SER A 340 4.14 -7.16 -23.38
CA SER A 340 3.12 -6.09 -23.40
C SER A 340 3.68 -4.71 -23.74
N ASN A 341 5.00 -4.53 -23.65
CA ASN A 341 5.70 -3.29 -23.95
C ASN A 341 6.45 -3.34 -25.28
N ASN A 342 6.28 -4.39 -26.09
CA ASN A 342 7.01 -4.63 -27.33
C ASN A 342 8.54 -4.56 -27.16
N ILE A 343 9.04 -5.05 -26.02
CA ILE A 343 10.47 -5.13 -25.72
C ILE A 343 10.94 -6.55 -26.01
N PRO A 344 12.01 -6.75 -26.80
CA PRO A 344 12.62 -8.06 -26.99
C PRO A 344 13.02 -8.68 -25.65
N VAL A 345 12.70 -9.96 -25.45
CA VAL A 345 13.02 -10.66 -24.20
C VAL A 345 14.52 -10.95 -24.17
N PRO A 346 15.26 -10.49 -23.14
CA PRO A 346 16.70 -10.76 -23.06
C PRO A 346 16.98 -12.25 -22.89
N LYS A 347 18.02 -12.77 -23.56
CA LYS A 347 18.48 -14.17 -23.41
C LYS A 347 18.78 -14.54 -21.95
N GLU A 348 19.33 -13.62 -21.18
CA GLU A 348 19.55 -13.82 -19.74
C GLU A 348 18.25 -14.07 -18.98
N HIS A 349 17.15 -13.45 -19.39
CA HIS A 349 15.84 -13.68 -18.77
C HIS A 349 15.31 -15.06 -19.10
N LEU A 350 15.49 -15.54 -20.33
CA LEU A 350 15.11 -16.91 -20.72
C LEU A 350 15.87 -17.95 -19.87
N LYS A 351 17.16 -17.76 -19.61
CA LYS A 351 17.92 -18.62 -18.67
C LYS A 351 17.35 -18.63 -17.25
N ARG A 352 16.77 -17.50 -16.79
CA ARG A 352 16.09 -17.44 -15.49
C ARG A 352 14.78 -18.20 -15.51
N VAL A 353 14.06 -18.18 -16.64
CA VAL A 353 12.84 -18.98 -16.85
C VAL A 353 13.17 -20.47 -16.86
N GLU A 354 14.20 -20.91 -17.57
CA GLU A 354 14.71 -22.30 -17.55
C GLU A 354 15.02 -22.76 -16.12
N LYS A 355 15.78 -21.93 -15.38
CA LYS A 355 16.06 -22.19 -13.97
C LYS A 355 14.78 -22.28 -13.13
N ALA A 356 13.78 -21.43 -13.39
CA ALA A 356 12.53 -21.49 -12.66
C ALA A 356 11.78 -22.81 -12.93
N VAL A 357 11.76 -23.29 -14.17
CA VAL A 357 11.17 -24.59 -14.52
C VAL A 357 11.87 -25.72 -13.76
N SER A 358 13.20 -25.76 -13.77
CA SER A 358 13.97 -26.81 -13.08
C SER A 358 13.79 -26.79 -11.56
N LEU A 359 13.58 -25.61 -10.95
CA LEU A 359 13.31 -25.49 -9.51
C LEU A 359 11.91 -25.97 -9.13
N LEU A 360 10.93 -25.83 -10.02
CA LEU A 360 9.54 -26.23 -9.76
C LEU A 360 9.29 -27.72 -10.01
N GLU A 361 10.07 -28.35 -10.89
CA GLU A 361 9.91 -29.75 -11.29
C GLU A 361 9.88 -30.74 -10.10
N PRO A 362 10.78 -30.68 -9.10
CA PRO A 362 10.77 -31.61 -7.98
C PRO A 362 9.56 -31.46 -7.03
N ILE A 363 8.79 -30.38 -7.18
CA ILE A 363 7.65 -30.05 -6.32
C ILE A 363 6.34 -29.91 -7.11
N ALA A 364 6.31 -30.41 -8.34
CA ALA A 364 5.19 -30.30 -9.28
C ALA A 364 3.93 -31.13 -8.90
N GLU A 365 3.99 -31.90 -7.81
CA GLU A 365 2.82 -32.58 -7.23
C GLU A 365 1.73 -31.59 -6.77
N ASP A 366 2.10 -30.35 -6.43
CA ASP A 366 1.12 -29.30 -6.10
C ASP A 366 0.49 -28.73 -7.38
N PRO A 367 -0.85 -28.79 -7.56
CA PRO A 367 -1.51 -28.30 -8.77
C PRO A 367 -1.24 -26.83 -9.09
N LYS A 368 -0.98 -25.97 -8.09
CA LYS A 368 -0.63 -24.56 -8.31
C LYS A 368 0.76 -24.43 -8.91
N ILE A 369 1.69 -25.27 -8.47
CA ILE A 369 3.07 -25.32 -8.97
C ILE A 369 3.08 -25.84 -10.41
N LEU A 370 2.36 -26.93 -10.68
CA LEU A 370 2.23 -27.48 -12.03
C LEU A 370 1.71 -26.44 -13.03
N LYS A 371 0.68 -25.67 -12.64
CA LYS A 371 0.17 -24.56 -13.46
C LYS A 371 1.20 -23.46 -13.72
N MET A 372 2.05 -23.15 -12.74
CA MET A 372 3.13 -22.17 -12.92
C MET A 372 4.21 -22.71 -13.85
N GLN A 373 4.58 -23.99 -13.71
CA GLN A 373 5.55 -24.64 -14.58
C GLN A 373 5.07 -24.65 -16.04
N ALA A 374 3.81 -24.99 -16.29
CA ALA A 374 3.22 -24.96 -17.64
C ALA A 374 3.27 -23.55 -18.26
N LYS A 375 3.00 -22.50 -17.47
CA LYS A 375 3.13 -21.10 -17.93
C LYS A 375 4.56 -20.76 -18.33
N LEU A 376 5.55 -21.26 -17.60
CA LEU A 376 6.97 -21.00 -17.88
C LEU A 376 7.49 -21.82 -19.06
N ALA A 377 7.04 -23.06 -19.22
CA ALA A 377 7.33 -23.88 -20.40
C ALA A 377 6.84 -23.19 -21.68
N TYR A 378 5.61 -22.69 -21.68
CA TYR A 378 5.07 -21.89 -22.79
C TYR A 378 5.94 -20.67 -23.15
N VAL A 379 6.56 -20.02 -22.15
CA VAL A 379 7.50 -18.91 -22.42
C VAL A 379 8.73 -19.37 -23.20
N LEU A 380 9.24 -20.56 -22.89
CA LEU A 380 10.41 -21.13 -23.57
C LEU A 380 10.05 -21.64 -24.98
N ASP A 381 8.83 -22.12 -25.19
CA ASP A 381 8.39 -22.57 -26.52
C ASP A 381 8.16 -21.38 -27.49
N GLU A 382 7.83 -20.20 -26.98
CA GLU A 382 7.57 -18.99 -27.78
C GLU A 382 8.83 -18.22 -28.23
N ASN A 383 10.04 -18.54 -27.73
CA ASN A 383 11.27 -17.75 -27.95
C ASN A 383 12.49 -18.63 -28.19
#